data_AF-A0A7S4L729-F1
#
_entry.id   AF-A0A7S4L729-F1
#
_cell.length_a   1.000
_cell.length_b   1.000
_cell.length_c   1.000
_cell.angle_alpha   90.00
_cell.angle_beta   90.00
_cell.angle_gamma   90.00
#
_symmetry.space_group_name_H-M   'P 1'
#
loop_
_entity.id
_entity.type
_entity.pdbx_description
1 polymer ?
#
loop_
_entity_poly.entity_id
_entity_poly.type
_entity_poly.pdbx_seq_one_letter_code
_entity_poly.pdbx_strand_id
1 'polypeptide(L)'
;RGGCFVGETNILLSNFTTLPINQICTGDNVLAVRTPHDPSRLSRTTQCVTEVHRTQYFSTLFDLLLSDESVIRVTPTHPFWVEDRQVWAAVEPHPDHSECVELQIGDKFFFLVIFSRR
;
A
#
# COMPACT_ATOMS: atom_id res chain seq x y z
N ARG A 1 -8.74 -1.09 11.80
CA ARG A 1 -7.55 -0.20 11.90
C ARG A 1 -6.64 -0.54 10.74
N GLY A 2 -6.21 0.45 9.94
CA GLY A 2 -5.46 0.23 8.70
C GLY A 2 -4.02 -0.22 8.95
N GLY A 3 -3.44 -0.96 8.01
CA GLY A 3 -2.03 -1.33 8.08
C GLY A 3 -1.10 -0.16 7.74
N CYS A 4 0.16 -0.30 8.14
CA CYS A 4 1.19 0.72 7.98
C CYS A 4 2.37 0.17 7.20
N PHE A 5 3.07 1.05 6.48
CA PHE A 5 4.38 0.75 5.92
C PHE A 5 5.44 0.97 7.00
N VAL A 6 6.56 0.24 6.90
CA VAL A 6 7.73 0.55 7.73
C VAL A 6 8.43 1.81 7.22
N GLY A 7 9.15 2.52 8.10
CA GLY A 7 9.71 3.83 7.78
C GLY A 7 10.62 3.89 6.55
N GLU A 8 11.35 2.81 6.28
CA GLU A 8 12.29 2.70 5.16
C GLU A 8 11.62 2.32 3.83
N THR A 9 10.30 2.10 3.83
CA THR A 9 9.56 1.82 2.60
C THR A 9 9.59 3.04 1.68
N ASN A 10 10.21 2.89 0.50
CA ASN A 10 10.26 3.93 -0.52
C ASN A 10 8.91 4.16 -1.19
N ILE A 11 8.46 5.41 -1.22
CA ILE A 11 7.23 5.86 -1.88
C ILE A 11 7.59 6.62 -3.15
N LEU A 12 6.88 6.32 -4.24
CA LEU A 12 7.05 7.01 -5.51
C LEU A 12 6.37 8.38 -5.49
N LEU A 13 7.15 9.43 -5.65
CA LEU A 13 6.68 10.80 -5.80
C LEU A 13 6.13 11.05 -7.22
N SER A 14 5.35 12.12 -7.39
CA SER A 14 4.74 12.47 -8.68
C SER A 14 5.76 12.83 -9.77
N ASN A 15 6.99 13.16 -9.38
CA ASN A 15 8.11 13.43 -10.28
C ASN A 15 8.94 12.17 -10.62
N PHE A 16 8.44 10.97 -10.26
CA PHE A 16 9.09 9.67 -10.44
C PHE A 16 10.38 9.43 -9.64
N THR A 17 10.71 10.31 -8.70
CA THR A 17 11.72 10.02 -7.67
C THR A 17 11.09 9.27 -6.50
N THR A 18 11.92 8.65 -5.66
CA THR A 18 11.45 7.93 -4.47
C THR A 18 11.91 8.62 -3.19
N LEU A 19 11.06 8.56 -2.16
CA LEU A 19 11.38 9.03 -0.81
C LEU A 19 10.93 7.98 0.22
N PRO A 20 11.74 7.65 1.26
CA PRO A 20 11.29 6.82 2.37
C PRO A 20 10.02 7.37 3.03
N ILE A 21 9.07 6.52 3.40
CA ILE A 21 7.77 6.97 3.94
C ILE A 21 7.90 7.73 5.26
N ASN A 22 8.96 7.47 6.05
CA ASN A 22 9.23 8.23 7.27
C ASN A 22 9.56 9.71 6.98
N GLN A 23 10.03 10.03 5.77
CA GLN A 23 10.37 11.38 5.31
C GLN A 23 9.20 12.07 4.57
N ILE A 24 8.15 11.34 4.18
CA ILE A 24 6.96 11.93 3.57
C ILE A 24 6.28 12.89 4.54
N CYS A 25 5.96 14.07 4.02
CA CYS A 25 5.34 15.17 4.75
C CYS A 25 4.02 15.59 4.10
N THR A 26 3.18 16.27 4.88
CA THR A 26 1.99 16.93 4.32
C THR A 26 2.40 17.95 3.26
N GLY A 27 1.75 17.94 2.11
CA GLY A 27 2.10 18.78 0.96
C GLY A 27 2.92 18.05 -0.11
N ASP A 28 3.51 16.90 0.20
CA ASP A 28 4.22 16.10 -0.81
C ASP A 28 3.24 15.55 -1.84
N ASN A 29 3.64 15.60 -3.11
CA ASN A 29 2.89 15.02 -4.20
C ASN A 29 3.40 13.61 -4.48
N VAL A 30 2.56 12.61 -4.25
CA VAL A 30 2.86 11.20 -4.49
C VAL A 30 2.14 10.72 -5.74
N LEU A 31 2.73 9.73 -6.41
CA LEU A 31 2.01 8.98 -7.42
C LEU A 31 1.13 7.97 -6.69
N ALA A 32 -0.18 8.05 -6.92
CA ALA A 32 -1.16 7.14 -6.37
C ALA A 32 -1.84 6.37 -7.50
N VAL A 33 -2.36 5.19 -7.17
CA VAL A 33 -3.31 4.51 -8.05
C VAL A 33 -4.71 4.80 -7.53
N ARG A 34 -5.58 5.27 -8.41
CA ARG A 34 -7.01 5.38 -8.14
C ARG A 34 -7.69 4.18 -8.76
N THR A 35 -8.44 3.44 -7.95
CA THR A 35 -9.47 2.52 -8.43
C THR A 35 -10.67 3.37 -8.87
N PRO A 36 -11.02 3.40 -10.17
CA PRO A 36 -12.32 3.91 -10.59
C PRO A 36 -13.42 2.94 -10.14
N HIS A 37 -14.68 3.35 -10.34
CA HIS A 37 -15.85 2.47 -10.13
C HIS A 37 -15.78 1.14 -10.91
N ASP A 38 -14.92 1.10 -11.93
CA ASP A 38 -14.50 -0.11 -12.61
C ASP A 38 -13.12 -0.54 -12.06
N PRO A 39 -13.05 -1.60 -11.25
CA PRO A 39 -11.81 -2.12 -10.69
C PRO A 39 -10.75 -2.38 -11.77
N SER A 40 -11.17 -2.80 -12.97
CA SER A 40 -10.28 -3.24 -14.05
C SER A 40 -9.44 -2.11 -14.68
N ARG A 41 -9.67 -0.85 -14.29
CA ARG A 41 -9.00 0.32 -14.89
C ARG A 41 -8.24 1.14 -13.87
N LEU A 42 -7.16 0.60 -13.32
CA LEU A 42 -6.26 1.37 -12.46
C LEU A 42 -5.71 2.58 -13.21
N SER A 43 -5.91 3.77 -12.64
CA SER A 43 -5.36 5.01 -13.19
C SER A 43 -4.35 5.61 -12.23
N ARG A 44 -3.15 5.87 -12.72
CA ARG A 44 -2.11 6.59 -11.97
C ARG A 44 -2.49 8.07 -11.93
N THR A 45 -2.47 8.64 -10.74
CA THR A 45 -2.82 10.04 -10.50
C THR A 45 -1.87 10.63 -9.49
N THR A 46 -1.58 11.93 -9.63
CA THR A 46 -0.87 12.67 -8.59
C THR A 46 -1.83 12.98 -7.45
N GLN A 47 -1.45 12.70 -6.22
CA GLN A 47 -2.20 13.06 -5.02
C GLN A 47 -1.29 13.83 -4.05
N CYS A 48 -1.84 14.88 -3.45
CA CYS A 48 -1.18 15.63 -2.39
C CYS A 48 -1.46 14.97 -1.04
N VAL A 49 -0.42 14.71 -0.26
CA VAL A 49 -0.53 14.16 1.10
C VAL A 49 -1.13 15.22 2.02
N THR A 50 -2.33 14.97 2.55
CA THR A 50 -3.03 15.92 3.45
C THR A 50 -2.81 15.61 4.92
N GLU A 51 -2.47 14.37 5.27
CA GLU A 51 -2.27 13.91 6.63
C GLU A 51 -1.27 12.75 6.66
N VAL A 52 -0.46 12.65 7.73
CA VAL A 52 0.46 11.55 7.95
C VAL A 52 0.27 10.99 9.35
N HIS A 53 -0.16 9.73 9.44
CA HIS A 53 -0.25 9.00 10.69
C HIS A 53 1.03 8.20 10.93
N ARG A 54 1.71 8.46 12.05
CA ARG A 54 2.91 7.73 12.46
C ARG A 54 2.61 6.90 13.70
N THR A 55 3.00 5.62 13.66
CA THR A 55 2.92 4.72 14.81
C THR A 55 4.31 4.17 15.06
N GLN A 56 4.78 4.21 16.31
CA GLN A 56 6.14 3.81 16.68
C GLN A 56 6.28 2.33 17.05
N TYR A 57 5.17 1.67 17.41
CA TYR A 57 5.20 0.32 17.95
C TYR A 57 4.27 -0.59 17.16
N PHE A 58 4.84 -1.62 16.54
CA PHE A 58 4.13 -2.75 15.98
C PHE A 58 4.72 -4.03 16.57
N SER A 59 3.87 -4.94 17.02
CA SER A 59 4.31 -6.21 17.62
C SER A 59 4.80 -7.22 16.57
N THR A 60 4.32 -7.11 15.35
CA THR A 60 4.52 -8.11 14.29
C THR A 60 4.72 -7.41 12.96
N LEU A 61 5.71 -7.88 12.19
CA LEU A 61 5.98 -7.47 10.81
C LEU A 61 6.20 -8.74 9.98
N PHE A 62 5.83 -8.69 8.70
CA PHE A 62 6.03 -9.75 7.73
C PHE A 62 6.95 -9.27 6.61
N ASP A 63 7.83 -10.15 6.14
CA ASP A 63 8.67 -9.95 4.96
C ASP A 63 8.03 -10.68 3.77
N LEU A 64 7.67 -9.91 2.74
CA LEU A 64 7.20 -10.41 1.45
C LEU A 64 8.38 -10.46 0.50
N LEU A 65 8.81 -11.67 0.12
CA LEU A 65 9.81 -11.88 -0.94
C LEU A 65 9.12 -11.83 -2.31
N LEU A 66 9.51 -10.87 -3.14
CA LEU A 66 8.98 -10.74 -4.50
C LEU A 66 9.78 -11.58 -5.50
N SER A 67 9.22 -11.74 -6.70
CA SER A 67 9.83 -12.53 -7.78
C SER A 67 11.17 -11.97 -8.29
N ASP A 68 11.44 -10.69 -8.04
CA ASP A 68 12.70 -10.02 -8.36
C ASP A 68 13.71 -10.04 -7.19
N GLU A 69 13.48 -10.91 -6.19
CA GLU A 69 14.26 -11.05 -4.96
C GLU A 69 14.21 -9.85 -4.01
N SER A 70 13.43 -8.81 -4.35
CA SER A 70 13.21 -7.70 -3.43
C SER A 70 12.35 -8.12 -2.24
N VAL A 71 12.54 -7.44 -1.11
CA VAL A 71 11.81 -7.72 0.13
C VAL A 71 11.02 -6.49 0.54
N ILE A 72 9.72 -6.68 0.76
CA ILE A 72 8.83 -5.67 1.34
C ILE A 72 8.51 -6.09 2.78
N ARG A 73 8.83 -5.22 3.74
CA ARG A 73 8.45 -5.42 5.14
C ARG A 73 7.20 -4.60 5.50
N VAL A 74 6.17 -5.24 6.02
CA VAL A 74 4.88 -4.59 6.33
C VAL A 74 4.23 -5.14 7.60
N THR A 75 3.26 -4.38 8.13
CA THR A 75 2.35 -4.90 9.17
C THR A 75 1.43 -5.98 8.59
N PRO A 76 0.95 -6.96 9.38
CA PRO A 76 0.14 -8.07 8.88
C PRO A 76 -1.13 -7.62 8.15
N THR A 77 -1.78 -6.57 8.66
CA THR A 77 -3.03 -6.03 8.12
C THR A 77 -2.83 -4.98 7.01
N HIS A 78 -1.62 -4.86 6.44
CA HIS A 78 -1.36 -3.91 5.37
C HIS A 78 -2.09 -4.32 4.08
N PRO A 79 -3.03 -3.50 3.57
CA PRO A 79 -3.78 -3.86 2.38
C PRO A 79 -2.97 -3.56 1.12
N PHE A 80 -2.90 -4.54 0.23
CA PHE A 80 -2.39 -4.45 -1.12
C PHE A 80 -3.54 -4.64 -2.11
N TRP A 81 -3.54 -3.90 -3.22
CA TRP A 81 -4.48 -4.17 -4.30
C TRP A 81 -3.90 -5.23 -5.24
N VAL A 82 -4.56 -6.38 -5.32
CA VAL A 82 -4.18 -7.48 -6.20
C VAL A 82 -4.88 -7.30 -7.54
N GLU A 83 -4.10 -7.03 -8.59
CA GLU A 83 -4.63 -6.67 -9.91
C GLU A 83 -5.39 -7.84 -10.56
N ASP A 84 -4.80 -9.02 -10.58
CA ASP A 84 -5.39 -10.18 -11.27
C ASP A 84 -6.73 -10.60 -10.65
N ARG A 85 -6.89 -10.39 -9.34
CA ARG A 85 -8.08 -10.77 -8.56
C ARG A 85 -9.05 -9.62 -8.33
N GLN A 86 -8.63 -8.38 -8.57
CA GLN A 86 -9.44 -7.17 -8.36
C GLN A 86 -9.97 -7.04 -6.93
N VAL A 87 -9.12 -7.38 -5.95
CA VAL A 87 -9.46 -7.37 -4.52
C VAL A 87 -8.36 -6.70 -3.71
N TRP A 88 -8.75 -6.17 -2.54
CA TRP A 88 -7.80 -5.83 -1.50
C TRP A 88 -7.38 -7.10 -0.78
N ALA A 89 -6.08 -7.28 -0.59
CA ALA A 89 -5.54 -8.42 0.14
C ALA A 89 -4.52 -8.00 1.19
N ALA A 90 -4.44 -8.71 2.30
CA ALA A 90 -3.43 -8.50 3.34
C ALA A 90 -2.88 -9.85 3.80
N VAL A 91 -1.72 -9.84 4.47
CA VAL A 91 -1.13 -11.09 5.00
C VAL A 91 -2.05 -11.69 6.06
N GLU A 92 -2.55 -10.86 6.97
CA GLU A 92 -3.56 -11.23 7.96
C GLU A 92 -4.69 -10.19 7.87
N PRO A 93 -5.73 -10.43 7.07
CA PRO A 93 -6.84 -9.51 6.92
C PRO A 93 -7.57 -9.32 8.24
N HIS A 94 -7.90 -8.07 8.57
CA HIS A 94 -8.63 -7.77 9.79
C HIS A 94 -10.10 -8.21 9.64
N PRO A 95 -10.70 -8.94 10.60
CA PRO A 95 -12.06 -9.48 10.48
C PRO A 95 -13.14 -8.41 10.23
N ASP A 96 -12.95 -7.20 10.76
CA ASP A 96 -13.86 -6.06 10.53
C ASP A 96 -13.80 -5.46 9.10
N HIS A 97 -12.90 -5.93 8.24
CA HIS A 97 -12.75 -5.48 6.85
C HIS A 97 -13.11 -6.62 5.90
N SER A 98 -14.42 -6.89 5.74
CA SER A 98 -14.95 -7.99 4.92
C SER A 98 -14.56 -7.93 3.44
N GLU A 99 -14.10 -6.78 2.96
CA GLU A 99 -13.64 -6.58 1.57
C GLU A 99 -12.14 -6.89 1.38
N CYS A 100 -11.41 -7.21 2.45
CA CYS A 100 -9.99 -7.56 2.39
C CYS A 100 -9.79 -9.06 2.59
N VAL A 101 -9.23 -9.73 1.59
CA VAL A 101 -8.97 -11.18 1.60
C VAL A 101 -7.51 -11.50 1.92
N GLU A 102 -7.18 -12.77 2.10
CA GLU A 102 -5.79 -13.17 2.33
C GLU A 102 -4.94 -13.01 1.06
N LEU A 103 -3.73 -12.48 1.24
CA LEU A 103 -2.72 -12.37 0.20
C LEU A 103 -2.15 -13.77 -0.11
N GLN A 104 -2.06 -14.11 -1.39
CA GLN A 104 -1.65 -15.44 -1.84
C GLN A 104 -0.30 -15.38 -2.54
N ILE A 105 0.48 -16.47 -2.43
CA ILE A 105 1.70 -16.62 -3.21
C ILE A 105 1.36 -16.56 -4.70
N GLY A 106 2.09 -15.72 -5.44
CA GLY A 106 1.87 -15.50 -6.87
C GLY A 106 0.97 -14.30 -7.20
N ASP A 107 0.39 -13.64 -6.19
CA ASP A 107 -0.36 -12.40 -6.41
C ASP A 107 0.52 -11.30 -7.00
N LYS A 108 0.01 -10.65 -8.04
CA LYS A 108 0.57 -9.41 -8.56
C LYS A 108 -0.16 -8.23 -7.93
N PHE A 109 0.57 -7.38 -7.23
CA PHE A 109 0.01 -6.22 -6.55
C PHE A 109 0.84 -4.98 -6.81
N PHE A 110 0.18 -3.82 -6.70
CA PHE A 110 0.86 -2.54 -6.82
C PHE A 110 1.42 -2.10 -5.46
N PHE A 111 2.65 -1.60 -5.49
CA PHE A 111 3.34 -1.01 -4.35
C PHE A 111 3.13 0.51 -4.22
N LEU A 112 2.16 1.08 -4.94
CA LEU A 112 1.83 2.50 -4.84
C LEU A 112 0.84 2.74 -3.70
N VAL A 113 0.90 3.90 -3.04
CA VAL A 113 -0.12 4.30 -2.07
C VAL A 113 -1.46 4.42 -2.81
N ILE A 114 -2.39 3.51 -2.52
CA ILE A 114 -3.72 3.49 -3.13
C ILE A 114 -4.68 4.17 -2.16
N PHE A 115 -5.30 5.27 -2.60
CA PHE A 115 -6.31 5.97 -1.83
C PHE A 115 -7.70 5.46 -2.19
N SER A 116 -8.37 4.80 -1.24
CA SER A 116 -9.82 4.54 -1.33
C SER A 116 -10.58 5.78 -0.85
N ARG A 117 -11.55 6.26 -1.63
CA ARG A 117 -12.45 7.32 -1.16
C ARG A 117 -13.40 6.73 -0.12
N ARG A 118 -13.42 7.31 1.08
CA ARG A 118 -14.59 7.22 1.97
C ARG A 118 -15.74 8.01 1.40
#